data_AF-A0A5Y3M6B4-F1
#
_entry.id   AF-A0A5Y3M6B4-F1
#
_cell.length_a   1.000
_cell.length_b   1.000
_cell.length_c   1.000
_cell.angle_alpha   90.00
_cell.angle_beta   90.00
_cell.angle_gamma   90.00
#
_symmetry.space_group_name_H-M   'P 1'
#
loop_
_entity.id
_entity.type
_entity.pdbx_description
1 polymer ?
#
loop_
_entity_poly.entity_id
_entity_poly.type
_entity_poly.pdbx_seq_one_letter_code
_entity_poly.pdbx_strand_id
1 'polypeptide(L)'
;YQALMATEGLTINFTADGVRHIAEAAWRVNESAENIGARRLHTILERLVEEISFEASDMSGQTVTIDAEYVRNHLDELVADEDLSRFIL
;
A
#
# COMPACT_ATOMS: atom_id res chain seq x y z
N TYR A 1 -8.55 5.98 -2.22
CA TYR A 1 -8.83 4.56 -1.91
C TYR A 1 -9.99 4.37 -0.94
N GLN A 2 -10.03 4.98 0.26
CA GLN A 2 -11.16 4.78 1.19
C GLN A 2 -12.54 5.02 0.54
N ALA A 3 -12.74 6.14 -0.15
CA ALA A 3 -14.00 6.44 -0.83
C ALA A 3 -14.29 5.55 -2.05
N LEU A 4 -13.24 5.00 -2.69
CA LEU A 4 -13.42 4.05 -3.81
C LEU A 4 -13.91 2.71 -3.26
N MET A 5 -13.27 2.19 -2.21
CA MET A 5 -13.67 0.91 -1.62
C MET A 5 -15.05 0.98 -0.94
N ALA A 6 -15.44 2.17 -0.47
CA ALA A 6 -16.78 2.40 0.04
C ALA A 6 -17.89 2.15 -1.01
N THR A 7 -17.60 2.22 -2.32
CA THR A 7 -18.60 1.89 -3.36
C THR A 7 -18.91 0.40 -3.40
N GLU A 8 -17.97 -0.45 -2.99
CA GLU A 8 -18.14 -1.90 -2.83
C GLU A 8 -18.69 -2.28 -1.44
N GLY A 9 -18.96 -1.29 -0.60
CA GLY A 9 -19.40 -1.49 0.79
C GLY A 9 -18.27 -1.88 1.74
N LEU A 10 -17.01 -1.71 1.35
CA LEU A 10 -15.84 -1.99 2.16
C LEU A 10 -15.31 -0.71 2.82
N THR A 11 -15.13 -0.74 4.15
CA THR A 11 -14.51 0.37 4.89
C THR A 11 -13.01 0.12 5.07
N ILE A 12 -12.16 1.06 4.65
CA ILE A 12 -10.72 1.02 4.93
C ILE A 12 -10.37 2.07 5.97
N ASN A 13 -9.63 1.68 7.02
CA ASN A 13 -9.07 2.58 8.02
C ASN A 13 -7.55 2.49 8.03
N PHE A 14 -6.86 3.62 7.87
CA PHE A 14 -5.42 3.70 8.02
C PHE A 14 -5.07 4.13 9.43
N THR A 15 -4.20 3.39 10.11
CA THR A 15 -3.65 3.81 11.39
C THR A 15 -2.47 4.77 11.18
N ALA A 16 -2.15 5.56 12.20
CA ALA A 16 -1.05 6.54 12.10
C ALA A 16 0.32 5.88 11.87
N ASP A 17 0.54 4.69 12.45
CA ASP A 17 1.71 3.86 12.22
C ASP A 17 1.70 3.21 10.83
N GLY A 18 0.54 2.77 10.31
CA GLY A 18 0.42 2.29 8.93
C GLY A 18 0.80 3.37 7.91
N VAL A 19 0.27 4.59 8.07
CA VAL A 19 0.64 5.74 7.21
C VAL A 19 2.14 6.04 7.28
N ARG A 20 2.73 5.98 8.48
CA ARG A 20 4.18 6.19 8.63
C ARG A 20 4.97 5.12 7.89
N HIS A 21 4.60 3.85 8.00
CA HIS A 21 5.30 2.75 7.33
C HIS A 21 5.19 2.86 5.81
N ILE A 22 4.04 3.28 5.27
CA ILE A 22 3.87 3.56 3.83
C ILE A 22 4.84 4.64 3.37
N ALA A 23 4.97 5.73 4.14
CA ALA A 23 5.89 6.82 3.80
C ALA A 23 7.36 6.36 3.87
N GLU A 24 7.71 5.54 4.86
CA GLU A 24 9.05 4.95 4.99
C GLU A 24 9.38 4.02 3.81
N ALA A 25 8.44 3.18 3.39
CA ALA A 25 8.59 2.32 2.22
C ALA A 25 8.83 3.16 0.94
N ALA A 26 8.03 4.20 0.71
CA ALA A 26 8.19 5.09 -0.44
C ALA A 26 9.54 5.81 -0.44
N TRP A 27 9.98 6.25 0.73
CA TRP A 27 11.29 6.87 0.89
C TRP A 27 12.42 5.89 0.59
N ARG A 28 12.37 4.67 1.13
CA ARG A 28 13.39 3.63 0.89
C ARG A 28 13.53 3.29 -0.59
N VAL A 29 12.42 3.10 -1.32
CA VAL A 29 12.48 2.80 -2.76
C VAL A 29 13.05 3.97 -3.56
N ASN A 30 12.77 5.21 -3.16
CA ASN A 30 13.39 6.38 -3.79
C ASN A 30 14.91 6.47 -3.53
N GLU A 31 15.40 5.91 -2.42
CA GLU A 31 16.84 5.86 -2.11
C GLU A 31 17.55 4.70 -2.81
N SER A 32 16.91 3.54 -2.95
CA SER A 32 17.48 2.36 -3.60
C SER A 32 17.36 2.38 -5.13
N ALA A 33 16.33 3.03 -5.67
CA ALA A 33 16.08 3.15 -7.11
C ALA A 33 16.12 4.62 -7.58
N GLU A 34 15.40 4.94 -8.66
CA GLU A 34 15.28 6.31 -9.13
C GLU A 34 14.38 7.14 -8.21
N ASN A 35 14.85 8.28 -7.72
CA ASN A 35 14.02 9.14 -6.89
C ASN A 35 12.99 9.92 -7.75
N ILE A 36 11.74 9.47 -7.74
CA ILE A 36 10.62 10.13 -8.43
C ILE A 36 9.78 11.03 -7.49
N GLY A 37 10.29 11.26 -6.28
CA GLY A 37 9.65 12.05 -5.23
C GLY A 37 8.32 11.46 -4.77
N ALA A 38 7.34 12.33 -4.50
CA ALA A 38 6.03 11.93 -3.97
C ALA A 38 5.22 11.03 -4.92
N ARG A 39 5.57 10.95 -6.22
CA ARG A 39 4.89 10.05 -7.16
C ARG A 39 5.01 8.58 -6.77
N ARG A 40 6.09 8.21 -6.05
CA ARG A 40 6.30 6.86 -5.51
C ARG A 40 5.17 6.38 -4.60
N LEU A 41 4.49 7.30 -3.91
CA LEU A 41 3.36 6.95 -3.05
C LEU A 41 2.20 6.35 -3.84
N HIS A 42 2.03 6.69 -5.13
CA HIS A 42 0.96 6.14 -5.94
C HIS A 42 1.15 4.65 -6.21
N THR A 43 2.32 4.24 -6.70
CA THR A 43 2.61 2.83 -7.01
C THR A 43 2.60 1.98 -5.75
N ILE A 44 3.15 2.50 -4.65
CA ILE A 44 3.10 1.82 -3.35
C ILE A 44 1.68 1.65 -2.83
N LEU A 45 0.85 2.70 -2.87
CA LEU A 45 -0.54 2.60 -2.41
C LEU A 45 -1.35 1.64 -3.27
N GLU A 46 -1.17 1.68 -4.60
CA GLU A 46 -1.85 0.78 -5.53
C GLU A 46 -1.50 -0.68 -5.21
N ARG A 47 -0.21 -0.98 -5.03
CA ARG A 47 0.25 -2.33 -4.68
C ARG A 47 -0.26 -2.79 -3.31
N LEU A 48 -0.30 -1.88 -2.33
CA LEU A 48 -0.78 -2.18 -0.99
C LEU A 48 -2.27 -2.56 -0.96
N VAL A 49 -3.08 -1.93 -1.80
CA VAL A 49 -4.54 -2.15 -1.82
C VAL A 49 -5.00 -3.10 -2.92
N GLU A 50 -4.08 -3.64 -3.73
CA GLU A 50 -4.40 -4.49 -4.88
C GLU A 50 -5.23 -5.72 -4.47
N GLU A 51 -4.77 -6.46 -3.45
CA GLU A 51 -5.47 -7.64 -2.94
C GLU A 51 -6.83 -7.29 -2.36
N ILE A 52 -6.91 -6.23 -1.55
CA ILE A 52 -8.18 -5.74 -1.00
C ILE A 52 -9.14 -5.34 -2.12
N SER A 53 -8.64 -4.68 -3.16
CA SER A 53 -9.44 -4.23 -4.29
C SER A 53 -9.99 -5.40 -5.10
N PHE A 54 -9.26 -6.51 -5.18
CA PHE A 54 -9.70 -7.72 -5.86
C PHE A 54 -10.79 -8.45 -5.07
N GLU A 55 -10.65 -8.53 -3.74
CA GLU A 55 -11.58 -9.22 -2.86
C GLU A 55 -12.75 -8.31 -2.38
N ALA A 56 -12.72 -7.01 -2.69
CA ALA A 56 -13.65 -6.01 -2.15
C ALA A 56 -15.13 -6.39 -2.33
N SER A 57 -15.50 -6.99 -3.47
CA SER A 57 -16.88 -7.40 -3.75
C SER A 57 -17.39 -8.48 -2.79
N ASP A 58 -16.50 -9.35 -2.32
CA ASP A 58 -16.81 -10.43 -1.38
C ASP A 58 -16.72 -9.98 0.09
N MET A 59 -16.10 -8.81 0.34
CA MET A 59 -15.89 -8.22 1.66
C MET A 59 -16.91 -7.13 2.02
N SER A 60 -18.02 -7.03 1.30
CA SER A 60 -19.04 -5.99 1.55
C SER A 60 -19.54 -6.02 2.99
N GLY A 61 -19.57 -4.86 3.65
CA GLY A 61 -19.94 -4.68 5.05
C GLY A 61 -18.79 -4.89 6.05
N GLN A 62 -17.59 -5.25 5.59
CA GLN A 62 -16.42 -5.41 6.46
C GLN A 62 -15.63 -4.09 6.63
N THR A 63 -14.75 -4.08 7.62
CA THR A 63 -13.77 -3.01 7.84
C THR A 63 -12.36 -3.60 7.83
N VAL A 64 -11.52 -3.11 6.94
CA VAL A 64 -10.10 -3.46 6.87
C VAL A 64 -9.28 -2.34 7.53
N THR A 65 -8.43 -2.72 8.47
CA THR A 65 -7.51 -1.80 9.13
C THR A 65 -6.11 -2.01 8.55
N ILE A 66 -5.57 -0.96 7.92
CA ILE A 66 -4.21 -0.91 7.39
C ILE A 66 -3.33 -0.31 8.47
N ASP A 67 -2.64 -1.18 9.21
CA ASP A 67 -1.66 -0.84 10.24
C ASP A 67 -0.22 -1.13 9.77
N ALA A 68 0.78 -0.85 10.62
CA ALA A 68 2.17 -1.09 10.24
C ALA A 68 2.46 -2.57 9.92
N GLU A 69 1.80 -3.52 10.57
CA GLU A 69 2.01 -4.95 10.29
C GLU A 69 1.44 -5.33 8.93
N TYR A 70 0.23 -4.85 8.61
CA TYR A 70 -0.37 -5.00 7.30
C TYR A 70 0.57 -4.48 6.22
N VAL A 71 1.10 -3.26 6.38
CA VAL A 71 1.98 -2.66 5.37
C VAL A 71 3.29 -3.45 5.23
N ARG A 72 3.89 -3.92 6.34
CA ARG A 72 5.09 -4.77 6.29
C ARG A 72 4.86 -6.05 5.50
N ASN A 73 3.77 -6.75 5.77
CA ASN A 73 3.49 -8.03 5.15
C ASN A 73 3.30 -7.93 3.62
N HIS A 74 2.86 -6.78 3.11
CA HIS A 74 2.60 -6.58 1.69
C HIS A 74 3.75 -5.89 0.94
N LEU A 75 4.60 -5.11 1.63
CA LEU A 75 5.61 -4.28 0.97
C LEU A 75 7.06 -4.60 1.35
N ASP A 76 7.35 -5.18 2.52
CA ASP A 76 8.75 -5.28 2.99
C ASP A 76 9.61 -6.18 2.07
N GLU A 77 9.06 -7.30 1.58
CA GLU A 77 9.78 -8.16 0.63
C GLU A 77 10.02 -7.45 -0.70
N LEU A 78 9.03 -6.69 -1.18
CA LEU A 78 9.08 -5.96 -2.43
C LEU A 78 10.12 -4.82 -2.39
N VAL A 79 10.17 -4.10 -1.27
CA VAL A 79 11.09 -2.97 -1.04
C VAL A 79 12.53 -3.47 -0.79
N ALA A 80 12.71 -4.68 -0.26
CA ALA A 80 14.02 -5.27 -0.02
C ALA A 80 14.71 -5.73 -1.33
N ASP A 81 13.95 -6.03 -2.38
CA ASP A 81 14.47 -6.42 -3.68
C ASP A 81 14.54 -5.21 -4.63
N GLU A 82 15.77 -4.78 -4.94
CA GLU A 82 16.05 -3.60 -5.77
C GLU A 82 15.61 -3.79 -7.23
N ASP A 83 15.79 -4.99 -7.78
CA ASP A 83 15.37 -5.31 -9.14
C ASP A 83 13.84 -5.33 -9.21
N LEU A 84 13.19 -6.00 -8.25
CA LEU A 84 11.73 -6.08 -8.19
C LEU A 84 11.09 -4.70 -7.98
N SER A 85 11.66 -3.90 -7.08
CA SER A 85 11.26 -2.51 -6.86
C SER A 85 11.34 -1.68 -8.14
N ARG A 86 12.34 -1.89 -8.99
CA ARG A 86 12.49 -1.12 -10.24
C ARG A 86 11.42 -1.43 -11.29
N PHE A 87 10.89 -2.65 -11.30
CA PHE A 87 9.87 -3.07 -12.27
C PHE A 87 8.43 -2.91 -11.77
N ILE A 88 8.21 -3.01 -10.45
CA ILE A 88 6.88 -3.05 -9.84
C ILE A 88 6.53 -1.74 -9.11
N LEU A 89 7.52 -1.02 -8.55
CA LEU A 89 7.31 0.15 -7.69
C LEU A 89 7.80 1.46 -8.28
#